data_AF-A0A423HQY0-F1
#
_entry.id   AF-A0A423HQY0-F1
#
_cell.length_a   1.000
_cell.length_b   1.000
_cell.length_c   1.000
_cell.angle_alpha   90.00
_cell.angle_beta   90.00
_cell.angle_gamma   90.00
#
_symmetry.space_group_name_H-M   'P 1'
#
loop_
_entity.id
_entity.type
_entity.pdbx_description
1 polymer ?
#
loop_
_entity_poly.entity_id
_entity_poly.type
_entity_poly.pdbx_seq_one_letter_code
_entity_poly.pdbx_strand_id
1 'polypeptide(L)'
;MNTTHFSPLKHERHHPPLVSESPQDAARADWLYNAAEELLRGNSESFQRRMRPQQGVTAEEFALAVDEYVNNRLADNEVHTSALGWLIITAERGHADKTATAELLGNCDHPLGKLGEIAEALLEPLADDALLAKAEDEP
;
A
#
# COMPACT_ATOMS: atom_id res chain seq x y z
N MET A 1 57.43 -2.15 33.32
CA MET A 1 56.27 -1.33 33.70
C MET A 1 55.07 -1.86 32.94
N ASN A 2 54.02 -2.21 33.68
CA ASN A 2 52.79 -2.90 33.25
C ASN A 2 51.89 -2.04 32.33
N THR A 3 50.76 -2.65 31.95
CA THR A 3 49.46 -2.08 31.48
C THR A 3 49.38 -1.79 29.97
N THR A 4 48.39 -2.23 29.19
CA THR A 4 47.11 -2.94 29.44
C THR A 4 46.70 -3.61 28.12
N HIS A 5 46.33 -4.89 28.14
CA HIS A 5 45.62 -5.53 27.03
C HIS A 5 44.16 -5.08 27.09
N PHE A 6 43.71 -4.21 26.19
CA PHE A 6 42.30 -3.92 26.00
C PHE A 6 41.72 -4.93 25.01
N SER A 7 41.00 -5.94 25.50
CA SER A 7 40.13 -6.77 24.67
C SER A 7 38.82 -6.01 24.43
N PRO A 8 38.37 -5.79 23.18
CA PRO A 8 37.04 -5.29 22.95
C PRO A 8 36.03 -6.37 23.29
N LEU A 9 35.09 -6.04 24.19
CA LEU A 9 33.88 -6.81 24.43
C LEU A 9 33.12 -6.94 23.11
N LYS A 10 33.02 -8.17 22.60
CA LYS A 10 32.11 -8.52 21.50
C LYS A 10 30.69 -8.26 22.00
N HIS A 11 30.16 -7.07 21.73
CA HIS A 11 28.74 -6.84 21.76
C HIS A 11 28.18 -7.56 20.54
N GLU A 12 27.85 -8.84 20.70
CA GLU A 12 26.92 -9.50 19.80
C GLU A 12 25.61 -8.72 19.91
N ARG A 13 25.46 -7.75 18.99
CA ARG A 13 24.16 -7.20 18.66
C ARG A 13 23.33 -8.39 18.22
N HIS A 14 22.49 -8.89 19.12
CA HIS A 14 21.32 -9.68 18.73
C HIS A 14 20.50 -8.77 17.82
N HIS A 15 20.83 -8.78 16.52
CA HIS A 15 19.86 -8.43 15.52
C HIS A 15 18.67 -9.36 15.78
N PRO A 16 17.43 -8.84 15.85
CA PRO A 16 16.28 -9.71 15.67
C PRO A 16 16.56 -10.53 14.39
N PRO A 17 16.27 -11.84 14.37
CA PRO A 17 16.44 -12.60 13.14
C PRO A 17 15.78 -11.79 12.03
N LEU A 18 16.56 -11.43 11.00
CA LEU A 18 15.99 -11.00 9.73
C LEU A 18 14.95 -12.07 9.43
N VAL A 19 13.67 -11.70 9.51
CA VAL A 19 12.58 -12.59 9.18
C VAL A 19 12.97 -13.14 7.82
N SER A 20 13.33 -14.41 7.76
CA SER A 20 13.57 -15.04 6.47
C SER A 20 12.20 -15.10 5.86
N GLU A 21 11.84 -14.06 5.09
CA GLU A 21 10.63 -14.03 4.28
C GLU A 21 10.61 -15.35 3.54
N SER A 22 9.60 -16.18 3.81
CA SER A 22 9.48 -17.41 3.04
C SER A 22 9.26 -17.00 1.58
N PRO A 23 9.63 -17.85 0.60
CA PRO A 23 9.33 -17.55 -0.80
C PRO A 23 7.84 -17.24 -1.04
N GLN A 24 6.96 -17.80 -0.21
CA GLN A 24 5.52 -17.52 -0.22
C GLN A 24 5.20 -16.11 0.30
N ASP A 25 5.82 -15.67 1.39
CA ASP A 25 5.63 -14.32 1.93
C ASP A 25 6.14 -13.25 0.95
N ALA A 26 7.30 -13.50 0.32
CA ALA A 26 7.84 -12.63 -0.72
C ALA A 26 6.92 -12.56 -1.95
N ALA A 27 6.43 -13.71 -2.44
CA ALA A 27 5.49 -13.74 -3.55
C ALA A 27 4.17 -13.01 -3.23
N ARG A 28 3.70 -13.10 -1.98
CA ARG A 28 2.51 -12.40 -1.50
C ARG A 28 2.73 -10.89 -1.46
N ALA A 29 3.85 -10.43 -0.91
CA ALA A 29 4.21 -9.03 -0.87
C ALA A 29 4.37 -8.43 -2.28
N ASP A 30 5.06 -9.16 -3.17
CA ASP A 30 5.21 -8.77 -4.57
C ASP A 30 3.86 -8.66 -5.28
N TRP A 31 2.96 -9.63 -5.06
CA TRP A 31 1.62 -9.57 -5.65
C TRP A 31 0.83 -8.36 -5.15
N LEU A 32 0.82 -8.10 -3.84
CA LEU A 32 0.11 -6.97 -3.24
C LEU A 32 0.62 -5.63 -3.78
N TYR A 33 1.94 -5.45 -3.82
CA TYR A 33 2.55 -4.23 -4.31
C TYR A 33 2.18 -3.98 -5.78
N ASN A 34 2.31 -5.00 -6.65
CA ASN A 34 2.01 -4.85 -8.07
C ASN A 34 0.51 -4.60 -8.31
N ALA A 35 -0.37 -5.32 -7.62
CA ALA A 35 -1.81 -5.13 -7.72
C ALA A 35 -2.23 -3.73 -7.22
N ALA A 36 -1.63 -3.25 -6.12
CA ALA A 36 -1.86 -1.88 -5.65
C ALA A 36 -1.41 -0.85 -6.69
N GLU A 37 -0.27 -1.03 -7.35
CA GLU A 37 0.18 -0.13 -8.42
C GLU A 37 -0.84 0.00 -9.57
N GLU A 38 -1.52 -1.09 -9.93
CA GLU A 38 -2.54 -1.06 -10.97
C GLU A 38 -3.80 -0.29 -10.55
N LEU A 39 -4.25 -0.45 -9.29
CA LEU A 39 -5.33 0.38 -8.74
C LEU A 39 -4.95 1.87 -8.73
N LEU A 40 -3.70 2.19 -8.37
CA LEU A 40 -3.18 3.56 -8.37
C LEU A 40 -3.08 4.15 -9.79
N ARG A 41 -2.95 3.32 -10.83
CA ARG A 41 -3.04 3.72 -12.24
C ARG A 41 -4.48 3.94 -12.72
N GLY A 42 -5.47 3.64 -11.88
CA GLY A 42 -6.89 3.72 -12.21
C GLY A 42 -7.43 2.47 -12.92
N ASN A 43 -6.68 1.36 -12.90
CA ASN A 43 -7.13 0.09 -13.45
C ASN A 43 -7.86 -0.72 -12.38
N SER A 44 -8.58 -1.77 -12.81
CA SER A 44 -9.13 -2.78 -11.93
C SER A 44 -8.17 -3.96 -11.84
N GLU A 45 -8.00 -4.50 -10.64
CA GLU A 45 -7.26 -5.74 -10.44
C GLU A 45 -8.22 -6.92 -10.41
N SER A 46 -7.92 -7.95 -11.21
CA SER A 46 -8.77 -9.14 -11.26
C SER A 46 -7.99 -10.40 -11.59
N PHE A 47 -8.44 -11.52 -11.03
CA PHE A 47 -7.90 -12.84 -11.26
C PHE A 47 -9.03 -13.87 -11.15
N GLN A 48 -8.78 -15.11 -11.58
CA GLN A 48 -9.77 -16.16 -11.52
C GLN A 48 -9.14 -17.49 -11.14
N ARG A 49 -9.59 -18.05 -10.02
CA ARG A 49 -9.29 -19.44 -9.66
C ARG A 49 -10.10 -20.43 -10.50
N ARG A 50 -9.55 -21.61 -10.73
CA ARG A 50 -10.18 -22.69 -11.49
C ARG A 50 -11.54 -23.06 -10.89
N MET A 51 -12.57 -23.08 -11.73
CA MET A 51 -13.96 -23.35 -11.34
C MET A 51 -14.54 -22.37 -10.29
N ARG A 52 -13.93 -21.21 -10.08
CA ARG A 52 -14.46 -20.13 -9.24
C ARG A 52 -14.86 -18.92 -10.10
N PRO A 53 -15.78 -18.05 -9.60
CA PRO A 53 -16.01 -16.74 -10.21
C PRO A 53 -14.73 -15.90 -10.22
N GLN A 54 -14.68 -14.92 -11.12
CA GLN A 54 -13.64 -13.90 -11.10
C GLN A 54 -13.68 -13.12 -9.78
N GLN A 55 -12.51 -12.83 -9.23
CA GLN A 55 -12.28 -12.11 -7.99
C GLN A 55 -11.37 -10.91 -8.27
N GLY A 56 -11.39 -9.90 -7.41
CA GLY A 56 -10.60 -8.71 -7.63
C GLY A 56 -11.13 -7.48 -6.89
N VAL A 57 -10.50 -6.35 -7.17
CA VAL A 57 -10.92 -5.01 -6.72
C VAL A 57 -11.05 -4.15 -7.97
N THR A 58 -12.22 -3.57 -8.15
CA THR A 58 -12.47 -2.65 -9.26
C THR A 58 -11.92 -1.26 -8.96
N ALA A 59 -11.60 -0.50 -10.01
CA ALA A 59 -11.20 0.90 -9.87
C ALA A 59 -12.24 1.75 -9.12
N GLU A 60 -13.54 1.42 -9.28
CA GLU A 60 -14.64 2.10 -8.58
C GLU A 60 -14.65 1.77 -7.07
N GLU A 61 -14.48 0.49 -6.70
CA GLU A 61 -14.38 0.11 -5.28
C GLU A 61 -13.17 0.77 -4.60
N PHE A 62 -12.05 0.85 -5.31
CA PHE A 62 -10.88 1.59 -4.83
C PHE A 62 -11.17 3.09 -4.66
N ALA A 63 -11.78 3.73 -5.67
CA ALA A 63 -12.17 5.14 -5.60
C ALA A 63 -13.11 5.42 -4.42
N LEU A 64 -14.11 4.55 -4.19
CA LEU A 64 -15.02 4.66 -3.05
C LEU A 64 -14.30 4.56 -1.69
N ALA A 65 -13.32 3.66 -1.57
CA ALA A 65 -12.52 3.56 -0.35
C ALA A 65 -11.65 4.81 -0.12
N VAL A 66 -11.13 5.42 -1.19
CA VAL A 66 -10.41 6.69 -1.12
C VAL A 66 -11.35 7.82 -0.70
N ASP A 67 -12.55 7.88 -1.28
CA ASP A 67 -13.59 8.86 -0.90
C ASP A 67 -13.95 8.72 0.59
N GLU A 68 -14.24 7.50 1.06
CA GLU A 68 -14.55 7.23 2.46
C GLU A 68 -13.43 7.70 3.39
N TYR A 69 -12.18 7.37 3.06
CA TYR A 69 -11.02 7.80 3.83
C TYR A 69 -10.93 9.33 3.94
N VAL A 70 -10.99 10.04 2.82
CA VAL A 70 -10.88 11.51 2.78
C VAL A 70 -12.08 12.17 3.48
N ASN A 71 -13.28 11.63 3.28
CA ASN A 71 -14.50 12.13 3.93
C ASN A 71 -14.42 12.00 5.45
N ASN A 72 -13.92 10.87 5.97
CA ASN A 72 -13.75 10.67 7.40
C ASN A 72 -12.75 11.69 7.98
N ARG A 73 -11.60 11.90 7.32
CA ARG A 73 -10.63 12.92 7.76
C ARG A 73 -11.22 14.33 7.79
N LEU A 74 -12.04 14.68 6.81
CA LEU A 74 -12.73 15.97 6.77
C LEU A 74 -13.77 16.08 7.90
N ALA A 75 -14.57 15.03 8.11
CA ALA A 75 -15.57 14.97 9.17
C ALA A 75 -14.95 15.05 10.57
N ASP A 76 -13.79 14.42 10.76
CA ASP A 76 -13.03 14.39 12.00
C ASP A 76 -12.19 15.66 12.22
N ASN A 77 -12.30 16.65 11.32
CA ASN A 77 -11.56 17.92 11.36
C ASN A 77 -10.04 17.73 11.33
N GLU A 78 -9.51 16.71 10.66
CA GLU A 78 -8.06 16.49 10.52
C GLU A 78 -7.43 17.34 9.41
N VAL A 79 -8.26 17.93 8.54
CA VAL A 79 -7.85 18.81 7.45
C VAL A 79 -8.32 20.22 7.76
N HIS A 80 -7.39 21.10 8.09
CA HIS A 80 -7.69 22.48 8.50
C HIS A 80 -7.56 23.52 7.38
N THR A 81 -7.22 23.08 6.18
CA THR A 81 -7.02 23.93 4.99
C THR A 81 -8.21 23.79 4.03
N SER A 82 -8.25 24.65 3.01
CA SER A 82 -9.22 24.54 1.93
C SER A 82 -8.79 23.55 0.83
N ALA A 83 -8.08 22.48 1.19
CA ALA A 83 -7.47 21.54 0.24
C ALA A 83 -8.48 20.94 -0.76
N LEU A 84 -9.63 20.44 -0.28
CA LEU A 84 -10.69 19.92 -1.16
C LEU A 84 -11.19 20.98 -2.15
N GLY A 85 -11.38 22.21 -1.68
CA GLY A 85 -11.81 23.31 -2.53
C GLY A 85 -10.80 23.63 -3.64
N TRP A 86 -9.51 23.68 -3.30
CA TRP A 86 -8.45 23.89 -4.28
C TRP A 86 -8.34 22.74 -5.28
N LEU A 87 -8.42 21.49 -4.81
CA LEU A 87 -8.38 20.31 -5.67
C LEU A 87 -9.47 20.38 -6.76
N ILE A 88 -10.72 20.69 -6.38
CA ILE A 88 -11.84 20.85 -7.32
C ILE A 88 -11.57 22.00 -8.30
N ILE A 89 -11.18 23.18 -7.81
CA ILE A 89 -10.92 24.35 -8.67
C ILE A 89 -9.81 24.06 -9.70
N THR A 90 -8.77 23.32 -9.31
CA THR A 90 -7.67 22.96 -10.21
C THR A 90 -8.05 21.85 -11.18
N ALA A 91 -8.79 20.84 -10.72
CA ALA A 91 -9.21 19.70 -11.55
C ALA A 91 -10.14 20.16 -12.68
N GLU A 92 -11.08 21.07 -12.40
CA GLU A 92 -11.97 21.69 -13.41
C GLU A 92 -11.20 22.43 -14.52
N ARG A 93 -9.94 22.80 -14.26
CA ARG A 93 -9.05 23.44 -15.24
C ARG A 93 -8.10 22.46 -15.92
N GLY A 94 -8.24 21.15 -15.67
CA GLY A 94 -7.36 20.11 -16.17
C GLY A 94 -5.98 20.09 -15.51
N HIS A 95 -5.85 20.67 -14.32
CA HIS A 95 -4.58 20.70 -13.58
C HIS A 95 -4.62 19.78 -12.37
N ALA A 96 -3.50 19.10 -12.11
CA ALA A 96 -3.30 18.35 -10.88
C ALA A 96 -2.77 19.28 -9.78
N ASP A 97 -3.32 19.16 -8.57
CA ASP A 97 -2.80 19.84 -7.37
C ASP A 97 -2.33 18.81 -6.35
N LYS A 98 -1.03 18.48 -6.44
CA LYS A 98 -0.40 17.51 -5.55
C LYS A 98 -0.34 17.99 -4.09
N THR A 99 -0.37 19.30 -3.84
CA THR A 99 -0.32 19.85 -2.48
C THR A 99 -1.66 19.63 -1.80
N ALA A 100 -2.76 19.99 -2.48
CA ALA A 100 -4.10 19.73 -1.99
C ALA A 100 -4.35 18.23 -1.77
N THR A 101 -3.93 17.37 -2.71
CA THR A 101 -4.02 15.92 -2.54
C THR A 101 -3.22 15.43 -1.33
N ALA A 102 -1.98 15.90 -1.14
CA ALA A 102 -1.17 15.49 0.02
C ALA A 102 -1.79 15.92 1.36
N GLU A 103 -2.39 17.10 1.44
CA GLU A 103 -3.10 17.55 2.65
C GLU A 103 -4.34 16.68 2.95
N LEU A 104 -5.09 16.29 1.92
CA LEU A 104 -6.28 15.41 2.04
C LEU A 104 -5.94 13.96 2.35
N LEU A 105 -4.78 13.47 1.92
CA LEU A 105 -4.33 12.10 2.21
C LEU A 105 -3.55 11.99 3.52
N GLY A 106 -2.91 13.07 3.96
CA GLY A 106 -2.08 13.08 5.16
C GLY A 106 -0.76 12.31 4.98
N ASN A 107 0.02 12.26 6.06
CA ASN A 107 1.30 11.55 6.06
C ASN A 107 1.08 10.04 6.15
N CYS A 108 1.93 9.29 5.45
CA CYS A 108 1.89 7.84 5.39
C CYS A 108 3.30 7.32 5.09
N ASP A 109 3.73 6.28 5.81
CA ASP A 109 5.04 5.66 5.65
C ASP A 109 5.05 4.53 4.59
N HIS A 110 3.88 4.24 4.00
CA HIS A 110 3.74 3.25 2.95
C HIS A 110 4.53 3.64 1.69
N PRO A 111 5.24 2.72 1.01
CA PRO A 111 6.06 3.04 -0.17
C PRO A 111 5.27 3.68 -1.32
N LEU A 112 4.00 3.32 -1.44
CA LEU A 112 3.04 3.88 -2.42
C LEU A 112 2.17 5.02 -1.83
N GLY A 113 2.54 5.53 -0.66
CA GLY A 113 1.77 6.52 0.09
C GLY A 113 0.41 5.99 0.57
N LYS A 114 -0.44 6.91 1.05
CA LYS A 114 -1.74 6.55 1.64
C LYS A 114 -2.67 5.81 0.67
N LEU A 115 -2.61 6.16 -0.62
CA LEU A 115 -3.37 5.45 -1.65
C LEU A 115 -2.96 3.98 -1.75
N GLY A 116 -1.66 3.71 -1.65
CA GLY A 116 -1.15 2.34 -1.61
C GLY A 116 -1.60 1.57 -0.38
N GLU A 117 -1.57 2.20 0.80
CA GLU A 117 -2.06 1.58 2.03
C GLU A 117 -3.56 1.20 1.92
N ILE A 118 -4.38 2.08 1.34
CA ILE A 118 -5.81 1.81 1.09
C ILE A 118 -5.97 0.66 0.08
N ALA A 119 -5.21 0.69 -1.02
CA ALA A 119 -5.23 -0.35 -2.05
C ALA A 119 -4.84 -1.72 -1.47
N GLU A 120 -3.74 -1.79 -0.74
CA GLU A 120 -3.28 -3.01 -0.08
C GLU A 120 -4.32 -3.54 0.92
N ALA A 121 -4.97 -2.67 1.70
CA ALA A 121 -6.01 -3.10 2.63
C ALA A 121 -7.21 -3.77 1.93
N LEU A 122 -7.58 -3.32 0.72
CA LEU A 122 -8.63 -3.96 -0.09
C LEU A 122 -8.16 -5.28 -0.71
N LEU A 123 -6.89 -5.36 -1.10
CA LEU A 123 -6.32 -6.51 -1.80
C LEU A 123 -5.83 -7.62 -0.86
N GLU A 124 -5.47 -7.28 0.38
CA GLU A 124 -4.90 -8.20 1.37
C GLU A 124 -5.73 -9.49 1.56
N PRO A 125 -7.08 -9.44 1.67
CA PRO A 125 -7.90 -10.64 1.82
C PRO A 125 -7.91 -11.54 0.57
N LEU A 126 -7.48 -11.03 -0.58
CA LEU A 126 -7.50 -11.71 -1.87
C LEU A 126 -6.15 -12.34 -2.25
N ALA A 127 -5.07 -11.97 -1.56
CA ALA A 127 -3.71 -12.30 -1.96
C ALA A 127 -3.44 -13.81 -2.07
N ASP A 128 -3.90 -14.61 -1.10
CA ASP A 128 -3.68 -16.05 -1.12
C ASP A 128 -4.41 -16.72 -2.31
N ASP A 129 -5.63 -16.25 -2.59
CA ASP A 129 -6.43 -16.75 -3.71
C ASP A 129 -5.82 -16.35 -5.07
N ALA A 130 -5.22 -15.16 -5.15
CA ALA A 130 -4.52 -14.72 -6.34
C ALA A 130 -3.24 -15.51 -6.63
N LEU A 131 -2.46 -15.84 -5.59
CA LEU A 131 -1.29 -16.71 -5.73
C LEU A 131 -1.67 -18.12 -6.17
N LEU A 132 -2.78 -18.67 -5.66
CA LEU A 132 -3.32 -19.94 -6.11
C LEU A 132 -3.76 -19.88 -7.58
N ALA A 133 -4.48 -18.82 -7.99
CA ALA A 133 -4.87 -18.64 -9.38
C ALA A 133 -3.64 -18.61 -10.32
N LYS A 134 -2.58 -17.88 -9.93
CA LYS A 134 -1.32 -17.84 -10.68
C LYS A 134 -0.68 -19.23 -10.81
N ALA A 135 -0.64 -20.01 -9.71
CA ALA A 135 -0.11 -21.37 -9.74
C ALA A 135 -0.97 -22.36 -10.54
N GLU A 136 -2.28 -22.10 -10.70
CA GLU A 136 -3.18 -22.88 -11.54
C GLU A 136 -2.99 -22.57 -13.04
N ASP A 137 -2.57 -21.34 -13.37
CA ASP A 137 -2.28 -20.89 -14.74
C ASP A 137 -0.84 -21.22 -15.20
N GLU A 138 0.09 -21.41 -14.26
CA GLU A 138 1.46 -21.84 -14.55
C GLU A 138 1.52 -23.37 -14.81
N PRO A 139 1.96 -23.82 -16.01
CA PRO A 139 1.93 -25.23 -16.43
C PRO A 139 3.05 -26.12 -15.86
#